data_AF-A0A1Q4FHZ9-F1
#
_entry.id   AF-A0A1Q4FHZ9-F1
#
_cell.length_a   1.000
_cell.length_b   1.000
_cell.length_c   1.000
_cell.angle_alpha   90.00
_cell.angle_beta   90.00
_cell.angle_gamma   90.00
#
_symmetry.space_group_name_H-M   'P 1'
#
loop_
_entity.id
_entity.type
_entity.pdbx_description
1 polymer ?
#
loop_
_entity_poly.entity_id
_entity_poly.type
_entity_poly.pdbx_seq_one_letter_code
_entity_poly.pdbx_strand_id
1 'polypeptide(L)'
;MALLIIGAGIVGLYMSDLPNSPQKIRIYALHKSVGLTVLALLLLRVTWSLADRRPREVPMPLWQAMAARVVHLLLYALMLLLPLSGWLYNSASGYPLQWFGLFNLPSLTGGADPALRAVAHELHEYGFWLLVIALVAHAGAALKHHIVDRDDTLVRMLPLLRRRAAAPTSVAPAAAAPASAIVPPAAAPADPVKENPAP
;
A
#
# COMPACT_ATOMS: atom_id res chain seq x y z
N MET A 1 5.65 -4.50 0.92
CA MET A 1 5.84 -3.92 2.28
C MET A 1 5.28 -4.82 3.37
N ALA A 2 3.97 -5.12 3.41
CA ALA A 2 3.39 -5.97 4.46
C ALA A 2 4.13 -7.30 4.67
N LEU A 3 4.43 -8.04 3.59
CA LEU A 3 5.21 -9.28 3.67
C LEU A 3 6.62 -9.11 4.27
N LEU A 4 7.28 -7.98 3.97
CA LEU A 4 8.60 -7.68 4.52
C LEU A 4 8.51 -7.40 6.02
N ILE A 5 7.47 -6.69 6.46
CA ILE A 5 7.23 -6.40 7.89
C ILE A 5 6.97 -7.70 8.65
N ILE A 6 6.10 -8.57 8.13
CA ILE A 6 5.78 -9.86 8.74
C ILE A 6 7.04 -10.73 8.81
N GLY A 7 7.76 -10.86 7.69
CA GLY A 7 9.00 -11.63 7.64
C GLY A 7 10.08 -11.08 8.58
N ALA A 8 10.27 -9.76 8.62
CA ALA A 8 11.21 -9.11 9.54
C ALA A 8 10.83 -9.34 11.01
N GLY A 9 9.54 -9.30 11.35
CA GLY A 9 9.03 -9.61 12.68
C GLY A 9 9.32 -11.05 13.10
N ILE A 10 9.05 -12.02 12.23
CA ILE A 10 9.35 -13.44 12.47
C ILE A 10 10.86 -13.64 12.67
N VAL A 11 11.68 -13.07 11.78
CA VAL A 11 13.14 -13.14 11.90
C VAL A 11 13.62 -12.46 13.19
N GLY A 12 12.99 -11.36 13.59
CA GLY A 12 13.32 -10.63 14.82
C GLY A 12 13.08 -11.46 16.08
N LEU A 13 11.95 -12.17 16.15
CA LEU A 13 11.64 -13.11 17.22
C LEU A 13 12.55 -14.34 17.19
N TYR A 14 12.87 -14.84 16.00
CA TYR A 14 13.76 -15.99 15.88
C TYR A 14 15.21 -15.68 16.29
N MET A 15 15.71 -14.50 15.92
CA MET A 15 17.11 -14.15 16.14
C MET A 15 17.46 -13.85 17.60
N SER A 16 16.48 -13.43 18.43
CA SER A 16 16.70 -13.13 19.85
C SER A 16 17.16 -14.36 20.63
N ASP A 17 16.61 -15.52 20.28
CA ASP A 17 16.79 -16.77 21.02
C ASP A 17 18.01 -17.59 20.56
N LEU A 18 18.68 -17.15 19.48
CA LEU A 18 19.84 -17.84 18.94
C LEU A 18 21.07 -17.72 19.86
N PRO A 19 21.88 -18.79 20.01
CA PRO A 19 23.17 -18.70 20.66
C PRO A 19 24.12 -17.81 19.84
N ASN A 20 25.06 -17.17 20.54
CA ASN A 20 26.07 -16.32 19.92
C ASN A 20 26.91 -17.15 18.95
N SER A 21 26.75 -16.87 17.66
CA SER A 21 27.34 -17.63 16.56
C SER A 21 27.50 -16.76 15.32
N PRO A 22 28.37 -17.12 14.37
CA PRO A 22 28.45 -16.42 13.08
C PRO A 22 27.12 -16.39 12.32
N GLN A 23 26.28 -17.43 12.51
CA GLN A 23 24.95 -17.49 11.95
C GLN A 23 24.04 -16.40 12.53
N LYS A 24 24.06 -16.20 13.86
CA LYS A 24 23.30 -15.11 14.52
C LYS A 24 23.69 -13.76 13.93
N ILE A 25 24.97 -13.49 13.75
CA ILE A 25 25.46 -12.22 13.16
C ILE A 25 24.87 -12.01 11.75
N ARG A 26 24.88 -13.04 10.89
CA ARG A 26 24.32 -12.96 9.54
C ARG A 26 22.80 -12.69 9.56
N ILE A 27 22.07 -13.36 10.44
CA ILE A 27 20.62 -13.17 10.58
C ILE A 27 20.30 -11.75 11.07
N TYR A 28 21.05 -11.23 12.05
CA TYR A 28 20.90 -9.84 12.51
C TYR A 28 21.20 -8.85 11.38
N ALA A 29 22.24 -9.08 10.58
CA ALA A 29 22.56 -8.24 9.42
C ALA A 29 21.42 -8.24 8.39
N LEU A 30 20.82 -9.42 8.13
CA LEU A 30 19.66 -9.54 7.26
C LEU A 30 18.44 -8.79 7.82
N HIS A 31 18.11 -8.98 9.10
CA HIS A 31 17.01 -8.30 9.76
C HIS A 31 17.14 -6.77 9.67
N LYS A 32 18.33 -6.23 9.98
CA LYS A 32 18.64 -4.80 9.85
C LYS A 32 18.47 -4.32 8.40
N SER A 33 18.96 -5.08 7.43
CA SER A 33 18.85 -4.73 6.00
C SER A 33 17.41 -4.72 5.49
N VAL A 34 16.59 -5.69 5.92
CA VAL A 34 15.16 -5.72 5.61
C VAL A 34 14.44 -4.54 6.27
N GLY A 35 14.76 -4.21 7.52
CA GLY A 35 14.24 -3.04 8.21
C GLY A 35 14.53 -1.72 7.48
N LEU A 36 15.78 -1.51 7.04
CA LEU A 36 16.17 -0.36 6.22
C LEU A 36 15.43 -0.33 4.87
N THR A 37 15.21 -1.50 4.26
CA THR A 37 14.43 -1.60 3.03
C THR A 37 12.96 -1.20 3.24
N VAL A 38 12.35 -1.61 4.36
CA VAL A 38 10.99 -1.19 4.73
C VAL A 38 10.95 0.32 4.94
N LEU A 39 11.95 0.90 5.61
CA LEU A 39 12.07 2.36 5.79
C LEU A 39 12.13 3.08 4.44
N ALA A 40 13.02 2.65 3.53
CA ALA A 40 13.13 3.24 2.20
C ALA A 40 11.81 3.15 1.40
N LEU A 41 11.15 1.99 1.42
CA LEU A 41 9.86 1.79 0.78
C LEU A 41 8.75 2.64 1.41
N LEU A 42 8.81 2.90 2.73
CA LEU A 42 7.86 3.77 3.41
C LEU A 42 8.03 5.21 2.95
N LEU A 43 9.26 5.72 2.89
CA LEU A 43 9.54 7.06 2.39
C LEU A 43 9.08 7.23 0.93
N LEU A 44 9.35 6.24 0.08
CA LEU A 44 8.85 6.21 -1.30
C LEU A 44 7.32 6.20 -1.36
N ARG A 45 6.67 5.41 -0.50
CA ARG A 45 5.20 5.35 -0.42
C ARG A 45 4.60 6.68 0.02
N VAL A 46 5.17 7.32 1.04
CA VAL A 46 4.68 8.62 1.55
C VAL A 46 4.84 9.70 0.49
N THR A 47 6.01 9.80 -0.13
CA THR A 47 6.27 10.77 -1.21
C THR A 47 5.34 10.55 -2.40
N TRP A 48 5.13 9.31 -2.84
CA TRP A 48 4.15 9.00 -3.88
C TRP A 48 2.72 9.38 -3.47
N SER A 49 2.33 9.05 -2.24
CA SER A 49 0.97 9.36 -1.75
C SER A 49 0.70 10.86 -1.60
N LEU A 50 1.72 11.70 -1.46
CA LEU A 50 1.57 13.15 -1.46
C LEU A 50 1.32 13.70 -2.87
N ALA A 51 1.78 13.00 -3.91
CA ALA A 51 1.57 13.36 -5.30
C ALA A 51 0.23 12.83 -5.87
N ASP A 52 -0.28 11.71 -5.35
CA ASP A 52 -1.51 11.07 -5.83
C ASP A 52 -2.79 11.56 -5.12
N ARG A 53 -3.89 11.67 -5.87
CA ARG A 53 -5.19 12.08 -5.31
C ARG A 53 -5.83 10.89 -4.60
N ARG A 54 -6.02 11.00 -3.28
CA ARG A 54 -6.60 9.93 -2.46
C ARG A 54 -7.98 9.49 -3.00
N PRO A 55 -8.22 8.18 -3.16
CA PRO A 55 -9.52 7.65 -3.57
C PRO A 55 -10.64 8.07 -2.60
N ARG A 56 -11.85 8.24 -3.12
CA ARG A 56 -13.05 8.59 -2.36
C ARG A 56 -13.30 7.55 -1.24
N GLU A 57 -13.49 8.04 -0.01
CA GLU A 57 -13.74 7.21 1.18
C GLU A 57 -15.04 6.39 1.02
N VAL A 58 -15.06 5.17 1.55
CA VAL A 58 -16.30 4.36 1.64
C VAL A 58 -17.17 4.97 2.74
N PRO A 59 -18.48 5.17 2.52
CA PRO A 59 -19.37 5.70 3.55
C PRO A 59 -19.35 4.81 4.80
N MET A 60 -18.99 5.38 5.95
CA MET A 60 -18.97 4.69 7.23
C MET A 60 -19.28 5.65 8.39
N PRO A 61 -19.72 5.16 9.55
CA PRO A 61 -19.91 5.97 10.75
C PRO A 61 -18.63 6.75 11.10
N LEU A 62 -18.79 7.99 11.59
CA LEU A 62 -17.66 8.88 11.91
C LEU A 62 -16.63 8.24 12.85
N TRP A 63 -17.09 7.47 13.84
CA TRP A 63 -16.20 6.79 14.79
C TRP A 63 -15.34 5.71 14.10
N GLN A 64 -15.87 5.00 13.10
CA GLN A 64 -15.10 4.02 12.31
C GLN A 64 -14.07 4.72 11.43
N ALA A 65 -14.45 5.83 10.78
CA ALA A 65 -13.54 6.62 9.98
C ALA A 65 -12.39 7.20 10.82
N MET A 66 -12.68 7.71 12.02
CA MET A 66 -11.66 8.19 12.95
C MET A 66 -10.75 7.07 13.43
N ALA A 67 -11.30 5.93 13.85
CA ALA A 67 -10.52 4.77 14.27
C ALA A 67 -9.61 4.27 13.14
N ALA A 68 -10.12 4.17 11.91
CA ALA A 68 -9.34 3.79 10.75
C ALA A 68 -8.19 4.78 10.50
N ARG A 69 -8.43 6.08 10.58
CA ARG A 69 -7.38 7.11 10.41
C ARG A 69 -6.31 7.00 11.50
N VAL A 70 -6.70 6.83 12.76
CA VAL A 70 -5.78 6.67 13.90
C VAL A 70 -4.91 5.43 13.73
N VAL A 71 -5.50 4.28 13.42
CA VAL A 71 -4.76 3.02 13.24
C VAL A 71 -3.81 3.13 12.04
N HIS A 72 -4.24 3.71 10.92
CA HIS A 72 -3.34 3.92 9.78
C HIS A 72 -2.18 4.85 10.13
N LEU A 73 -2.45 5.97 10.80
CA LEU A 73 -1.39 6.89 11.22
C LEU A 73 -0.41 6.21 12.19
N LEU A 74 -0.93 5.44 13.14
CA LEU A 74 -0.14 4.65 14.07
C LEU A 74 0.75 3.64 13.35
N LEU A 75 0.22 2.89 12.38
CA LEU A 75 1.01 1.96 11.58
C LEU A 75 2.12 2.67 10.79
N TYR A 76 1.84 3.82 10.19
CA TYR A 76 2.87 4.60 9.48
C TYR A 76 3.95 5.11 10.44
N ALA A 77 3.55 5.62 11.61
CA ALA A 77 4.48 6.07 12.64
C ALA A 77 5.37 4.91 13.11
N LEU A 78 4.80 3.74 13.40
CA LEU A 78 5.57 2.57 13.85
C LEU A 78 6.50 2.02 12.76
N MET A 79 6.04 1.99 11.51
CA MET A 79 6.87 1.58 10.37
C MET A 79 8.06 2.53 10.13
N LEU A 80 7.97 3.78 10.59
CA LEU A 80 9.07 4.74 10.57
C LEU A 80 9.96 4.59 11.80
N LEU A 81 9.37 4.58 12.99
CA LEU A 81 10.08 4.62 14.26
C LEU A 81 10.86 3.33 14.54
N LEU A 82 10.35 2.16 14.16
CA LEU A 82 11.04 0.89 14.38
C LEU A 82 12.37 0.75 13.65
N PRO A 83 12.46 0.93 12.33
CA PRO A 83 13.75 0.85 11.66
C PRO A 83 14.70 1.98 12.10
N LEU A 84 14.18 3.16 12.47
CA LEU A 84 15.00 4.23 13.04
C LEU A 84 15.55 3.88 14.42
N SER A 85 14.74 3.30 15.32
CA SER A 85 15.20 2.84 16.63
C SER A 85 16.21 1.69 16.50
N GLY A 86 16.05 0.81 15.51
CA GLY A 86 17.03 -0.23 15.20
C GLY A 86 18.36 0.32 14.67
N TRP A 87 18.31 1.35 13.82
CA TRP A 87 19.50 2.07 13.37
C TRP A 87 20.19 2.80 14.53
N LEU A 88 19.41 3.46 15.39
CA LEU A 88 19.93 4.11 16.59
C LEU A 88 20.59 3.11 17.55
N TYR A 89 19.94 1.97 17.79
CA TYR A 89 20.47 0.88 18.61
C TYR A 89 21.80 0.35 18.07
N ASN A 90 21.88 0.11 16.76
CA ASN A 90 23.13 -0.31 16.13
C ASN A 90 24.23 0.75 16.26
N SER A 91 23.90 2.02 16.02
CA SER A 91 24.84 3.15 16.09
C SER A 91 25.39 3.31 17.51
N ALA A 92 24.50 3.32 18.51
CA ALA A 92 24.84 3.39 19.92
C ALA A 92 25.61 2.16 20.42
N SER A 93 25.59 1.04 19.69
CA SER A 93 26.41 -0.14 19.98
C SER A 93 27.83 -0.04 19.40
N GLY A 94 28.15 1.00 18.62
CA GLY A 94 29.48 1.20 18.03
C GLY A 94 29.80 0.31 16.82
N TYR A 95 28.81 -0.39 16.25
CA TYR A 95 29.02 -1.25 15.08
C TYR A 95 28.66 -0.53 13.78
N PRO A 96 29.39 -0.80 12.67
CA PRO A 96 28.98 -0.30 11.36
C PRO A 96 27.64 -0.91 10.95
N LEU A 97 26.70 -0.06 10.52
CA LEU A 97 25.43 -0.53 9.95
C LEU A 97 25.59 -0.71 8.45
N GLN A 98 25.41 -1.93 7.96
CA GLN A 98 25.49 -2.24 6.53
C GLN A 98 24.11 -2.54 5.95
N TRP A 99 23.85 -2.05 4.74
CA TRP A 99 22.66 -2.44 3.98
C TRP A 99 23.03 -3.56 3.00
N PHE A 100 22.64 -4.79 3.32
CA PHE A 100 22.97 -6.02 2.60
C PHE A 100 24.48 -6.24 2.36
N GLY A 101 25.34 -5.63 3.17
CA GLY A 101 26.80 -5.68 2.99
C GLY A 101 27.34 -4.83 1.83
N LEU A 102 26.49 -4.03 1.17
CA LEU A 102 26.87 -3.24 -0.01
C LEU A 102 27.60 -1.94 0.38
N PHE A 103 27.08 -1.24 1.38
CA PHE A 103 27.65 0.01 1.89
C PHE A 103 27.28 0.23 3.35
N ASN A 104 28.07 1.07 4.02
CA ASN A 104 27.85 1.48 5.40
C ASN A 104 26.93 2.71 5.45
N LEU A 105 25.95 2.68 6.34
CA LEU A 105 25.19 3.86 6.72
C LEU A 105 25.94 4.66 7.78
N PRO A 106 25.78 6.00 7.82
CA PRO A 106 26.42 6.81 8.85
C PRO A 106 25.91 6.44 10.25
N SER A 107 26.81 6.53 11.23
CA SER A 107 26.44 6.39 12.64
C SER A 107 25.61 7.60 13.08
N LEU A 108 24.50 7.36 13.77
CA LEU A 108 23.63 8.41 14.32
C LEU A 108 24.18 9.02 15.62
N THR A 109 25.05 8.30 16.33
CA THR A 109 25.48 8.65 17.70
C THR A 109 26.94 9.09 17.77
N GLY A 110 27.67 9.07 16.65
CA GLY A 110 29.10 9.41 16.60
C GLY A 110 30.03 8.41 17.32
N GLY A 111 29.47 7.41 18.02
CA GLY A 111 30.21 6.42 18.80
C GLY A 111 29.28 5.54 19.65
N ALA A 112 29.87 4.68 20.47
CA ALA A 112 29.12 3.85 21.39
C ALA A 112 28.58 4.67 22.57
N ASP A 113 27.30 4.49 22.89
CA ASP A 113 26.61 5.13 24.01
C ASP A 113 25.72 4.09 24.70
N PRO A 114 26.12 3.56 25.87
CA PRO A 114 25.38 2.52 26.57
C PRO A 114 23.97 2.93 27.01
N ALA A 115 23.76 4.19 27.39
CA ALA A 115 22.47 4.67 27.86
C ALA A 115 21.49 4.78 26.69
N LEU A 116 21.94 5.39 25.60
CA LEU A 116 21.13 5.50 24.39
C LEU A 116 20.86 4.15 23.74
N ARG A 117 21.84 3.22 23.81
CA ARG A 117 21.67 1.84 23.36
C ARG A 117 20.53 1.14 24.10
N ALA A 118 20.45 1.27 25.43
CA ALA A 118 19.38 0.66 26.21
C ALA A 118 17.99 1.21 25.81
N VAL A 119 17.87 2.54 25.75
CA VAL A 119 16.63 3.21 25.33
C VAL A 119 16.22 2.82 23.91
N ALA A 120 17.16 2.80 22.96
CA ALA A 120 16.87 2.43 21.57
C ALA A 120 16.42 0.96 21.45
N HIS A 121 16.99 0.06 22.27
CA HIS A 121 16.56 -1.33 22.33
C HIS A 121 15.12 -1.45 22.83
N GLU A 122 14.78 -0.81 23.95
CA GLU A 122 13.43 -0.84 24.52
C GLU A 122 12.39 -0.24 23.56
N LEU A 123 12.70 0.91 22.93
CA LEU A 123 11.84 1.51 21.93
C LEU A 123 11.59 0.57 20.74
N HIS A 124 12.61 -0.19 20.35
CA HIS A 124 12.48 -1.16 19.27
C HIS A 124 11.61 -2.37 19.68
N GLU A 125 11.85 -2.92 20.87
CA GLU A 125 11.13 -4.09 21.38
C GLU A 125 9.66 -3.78 21.69
N TYR A 126 9.38 -2.75 22.49
CA TYR A 126 8.01 -2.36 22.80
C TYR A 126 7.28 -1.82 21.57
N GLY A 127 7.99 -1.09 20.70
CA GLY A 127 7.45 -0.65 19.41
C GLY A 127 7.02 -1.83 18.53
N PHE A 128 7.77 -2.95 18.56
CA PHE A 128 7.42 -4.15 17.81
C PHE A 128 6.12 -4.77 18.33
N TRP A 129 5.97 -4.91 19.65
CA TRP A 129 4.73 -5.43 20.23
C TRP A 129 3.53 -4.53 19.94
N LEU A 130 3.71 -3.21 20.02
CA LEU A 130 2.68 -2.26 19.65
C LEU A 130 2.31 -2.37 18.15
N LEU A 131 3.30 -2.57 17.27
CA LEU A 131 3.07 -2.82 15.85
C LEU A 131 2.27 -4.09 15.62
N VAL A 132 2.58 -5.19 16.33
CA VAL A 132 1.83 -6.45 16.23
C VAL A 132 0.36 -6.23 16.59
N ILE A 133 0.08 -5.57 17.72
CA ILE A 133 -1.30 -5.28 18.15
C ILE A 133 -2.02 -4.41 17.12
N ALA A 134 -1.38 -3.32 16.65
CA ALA A 134 -1.96 -2.43 15.66
C ALA A 134 -2.21 -3.14 14.32
N LEU A 135 -1.31 -4.04 13.90
CA LEU A 135 -1.43 -4.81 12.67
C LEU A 135 -2.58 -5.82 12.76
N VAL A 136 -2.72 -6.52 13.88
CA VAL A 136 -3.84 -7.44 14.12
C VAL A 136 -5.17 -6.69 14.14
N ALA A 137 -5.24 -5.55 14.83
CA ALA A 137 -6.43 -4.70 14.83
C ALA A 137 -6.80 -4.21 13.42
N HIS A 138 -5.80 -3.76 12.65
CA HIS A 138 -5.99 -3.31 11.27
C HIS A 138 -6.48 -4.43 10.34
N ALA A 139 -5.80 -5.58 10.35
CA ALA A 139 -6.16 -6.73 9.53
C ALA A 139 -7.52 -7.30 9.92
N GLY A 140 -7.82 -7.38 11.23
CA GLY A 140 -9.10 -7.80 11.76
C GLY A 140 -10.24 -6.88 11.34
N ALA A 141 -10.04 -5.55 11.39
CA ALA A 141 -11.01 -4.59 10.89
C ALA A 141 -11.25 -4.76 9.38
N ALA A 142 -10.19 -4.84 8.57
CA ALA A 142 -10.32 -5.05 7.13
C ALA A 142 -11.07 -6.35 6.79
N LEU A 143 -10.83 -7.41 7.56
CA LEU A 143 -11.52 -8.70 7.40
C LEU A 143 -12.99 -8.62 7.83
N LYS A 144 -13.29 -7.95 8.96
CA LYS A 144 -14.67 -7.71 9.41
C LYS A 144 -15.47 -6.92 8.37
N HIS A 145 -14.88 -5.87 7.83
CA HIS A 145 -15.48 -5.05 6.77
C HIS A 145 -15.76 -5.88 5.50
N HIS A 146 -14.84 -6.76 5.14
CA HIS A 146 -15.01 -7.60 3.94
C HIS A 146 -16.01 -8.75 4.12
N ILE A 147 -15.97 -9.46 5.26
CA ILE A 147 -16.81 -10.65 5.48
C ILE A 147 -18.19 -10.29 6.02
N VAL A 148 -18.26 -9.36 6.99
CA VAL A 148 -19.50 -9.02 7.69
C VAL A 148 -20.22 -7.86 7.00
N ASP A 149 -19.53 -6.74 6.79
CA ASP A 149 -20.14 -5.55 6.17
C ASP A 149 -20.23 -5.69 4.64
N ARG A 150 -19.54 -6.68 4.06
CA ARG A 150 -19.48 -6.98 2.62
C ARG A 150 -19.10 -5.77 1.76
N ASP A 151 -18.18 -4.96 2.25
CA ASP A 151 -17.69 -3.79 1.53
C ASP A 151 -16.38 -4.05 0.76
N ASP A 152 -16.01 -3.09 -0.09
CA ASP A 152 -14.83 -3.14 -0.95
C ASP A 152 -13.52 -2.75 -0.23
N THR A 153 -13.50 -2.62 1.10
CA THR A 153 -12.33 -2.13 1.85
C THR A 153 -11.10 -2.99 1.59
N LEU A 154 -11.24 -4.32 1.66
CA LEU A 154 -10.13 -5.25 1.39
C LEU A 154 -9.73 -5.28 -0.10
N VAL A 155 -10.71 -5.18 -1.01
CA VAL A 155 -10.47 -5.17 -2.47
C VAL A 155 -9.65 -3.94 -2.88
N ARG A 156 -9.86 -2.80 -2.20
CA ARG A 156 -9.08 -1.57 -2.42
C ARG A 156 -7.63 -1.69 -1.96
N MET A 157 -7.34 -2.57 -0.99
CA MET A 157 -5.96 -2.86 -0.55
C MET A 157 -5.25 -3.88 -1.45
N LEU A 158 -5.98 -4.67 -2.23
CA LEU A 158 -5.47 -5.71 -3.12
C LEU A 158 -5.66 -5.33 -4.60
N PRO A 159 -4.70 -4.62 -5.23
CA PRO A 159 -4.82 -4.19 -6.63
C PRO A 159 -5.01 -5.34 -7.62
N LEU A 160 -4.58 -6.55 -7.26
CA LEU A 160 -4.77 -7.76 -8.07
C LEU A 160 -6.25 -8.20 -8.16
N LEU A 161 -7.04 -7.98 -7.10
CA LEU A 161 -8.47 -8.29 -7.10
C LEU A 161 -9.25 -7.26 -7.94
N ARG A 162 -8.82 -5.98 -7.91
CA ARG A 162 -9.39 -4.91 -8.74
C ARG A 162 -9.22 -5.18 -10.24
N ARG A 163 -8.08 -5.74 -10.66
CA ARG A 163 -7.82 -6.08 -12.08
C ARG A 163 -8.70 -7.22 -12.61
N ARG A 164 -9.10 -8.16 -11.76
CA ARG A 164 -9.98 -9.28 -12.15
C ARG A 164 -11.43 -8.85 -12.37
N ALA A 165 -11.92 -7.91 -11.57
CA ALA A 165 -13.26 -7.33 -11.74
C ALA A 165 -13.37 -6.39 -12.96
N ALA A 166 -12.24 -5.78 -13.36
CA ALA A 166 -12.18 -4.85 -14.48
C ALA A 166 -11.79 -5.51 -15.83
N ALA A 167 -11.61 -6.83 -15.88
CA ALA A 167 -11.37 -7.52 -17.15
C ALA A 167 -12.65 -7.43 -17.99
N PRO A 168 -12.65 -6.71 -19.13
CA PRO A 168 -13.82 -6.69 -19.99
C PRO A 168 -14.06 -8.11 -20.50
N THR A 169 -15.27 -8.61 -20.33
CA THR A 169 -15.79 -9.68 -21.17
C THR A 169 -15.51 -9.28 -22.61
N SER A 170 -14.68 -10.04 -23.30
CA SER A 170 -14.40 -9.83 -24.72
C SER A 170 -15.74 -9.78 -25.45
N VAL A 171 -16.14 -8.59 -25.89
CA VAL A 171 -17.25 -8.46 -26.83
C VAL A 171 -16.78 -9.18 -28.08
N ALA A 172 -17.37 -10.35 -28.34
CA ALA A 172 -17.20 -11.07 -29.59
C ALA A 172 -17.42 -10.10 -30.76
N PRO A 173 -16.62 -10.16 -31.84
CA PRO A 173 -16.81 -9.25 -32.95
C PRO A 173 -18.22 -9.52 -33.52
N ALA A 174 -19.06 -8.48 -33.47
CA ALA A 174 -20.37 -8.52 -34.08
C ALA A 174 -20.19 -8.83 -35.57
N ALA A 175 -20.75 -9.97 -35.99
CA ALA A 175 -20.77 -10.41 -37.37
C ALA A 175 -21.31 -9.30 -38.28
N ALA A 176 -20.56 -8.99 -39.33
CA ALA A 176 -20.98 -8.09 -40.39
C ALA A 176 -22.27 -8.62 -41.05
N ALA A 177 -23.34 -7.83 -41.00
CA ALA A 177 -24.54 -8.03 -41.80
C ALA A 177 -24.42 -7.23 -43.12
N PRO A 178 -24.92 -7.75 -44.26
CA PRO A 178 -24.65 -7.19 -45.58
C PRO A 178 -25.49 -5.94 -45.87
N ALA A 179 -24.90 -5.03 -46.63
CA ALA A 179 -25.51 -3.80 -47.13
C ALA A 179 -26.78 -4.10 -47.96
N SER A 180 -27.92 -3.55 -47.55
CA SER A 180 -29.14 -3.51 -48.38
C SER A 180 -29.21 -2.20 -49.16
N ALA A 181 -29.64 -2.35 -50.41
CA ALA A 181 -29.67 -1.37 -51.46
C ALA A 181 -30.58 -0.17 -51.19
N ILE A 182 -30.14 0.98 -51.69
CA ILE A 182 -30.87 2.24 -51.80
C ILE A 182 -31.99 2.07 -52.84
N VAL A 183 -33.24 2.37 -52.46
CA VAL A 183 -34.36 2.60 -53.39
C VAL A 183 -34.85 4.03 -53.16
N PRO A 184 -34.90 4.91 -54.19
CA PRO A 184 -35.46 6.26 -54.05
C PRO A 184 -37.00 6.25 -54.22
N PRO A 185 -37.74 7.18 -53.59
CA PRO A 185 -39.17 7.29 -53.78
C PRO A 185 -39.53 8.04 -55.06
N ALA A 186 -40.54 7.53 -55.77
CA ALA A 186 -41.18 8.16 -56.92
C ALA A 186 -42.03 9.37 -56.50
N ALA A 187 -41.88 10.50 -57.19
CA ALA A 187 -42.69 11.69 -57.03
C ALA A 187 -43.96 11.61 -57.91
N ALA A 188 -45.12 11.84 -57.30
CA ALA A 188 -46.42 11.95 -57.95
C ALA A 188 -46.73 13.41 -58.36
N PRO A 189 -47.64 13.65 -59.34
CA PRO A 189 -47.84 14.98 -59.94
C PRO A 189 -48.93 15.77 -59.20
N ALA A 190 -48.82 17.11 -59.24
CA ALA A 190 -49.87 18.02 -58.82
C ALA A 190 -50.09 19.10 -59.89
N ASP A 191 -51.37 19.35 -60.13
CA ASP A 191 -52.02 20.01 -61.27
C ASP A 191 -52.13 21.55 -61.14
N PRO A 192 -52.67 22.28 -62.16
CA PRO A 192 -52.28 23.65 -62.48
C PRO A 192 -53.10 24.73 -61.74
N VAL A 193 -52.45 25.87 -61.46
CA VAL A 193 -53.10 27.07 -60.93
C VAL A 193 -53.48 28.01 -62.08
N LYS A 194 -54.77 28.35 -62.15
CA LYS A 194 -55.37 29.35 -63.04
C LYS A 194 -55.16 30.79 -62.53
N GLU A 195 -54.91 31.68 -63.49
CA GLU A 195 -55.16 33.14 -63.60
C GLU A 195 -56.01 33.86 -62.54
N ASN A 196 -55.68 35.13 -62.22
CA ASN A 196 -56.37 36.35 -62.74
C ASN A 196 -55.66 37.69 -62.31
N PRO A 197 -56.10 38.93 -62.68
CA PRO A 197 -55.28 39.88 -63.46
C PRO A 197 -55.10 41.32 -62.89
N ALA A 198 -54.15 42.07 -63.47
CA ALA A 198 -54.04 43.54 -63.65
C ALA A 198 -54.18 44.47 -62.40
N PRO A 199 -54.03 45.82 -62.47
CA PRO A 199 -54.08 46.77 -63.60
C PRO A 199 -52.75 47.08 -64.32
#